data_AF-A0A1S2Q9Q6-F1
#
_entry.id   AF-A0A1S2Q9Q6-F1
#
_cell.length_a   1.000
_cell.length_b   1.000
_cell.length_c   1.000
_cell.angle_alpha   90.00
_cell.angle_beta   90.00
_cell.angle_gamma   90.00
#
_symmetry.space_group_name_H-M   'P 1'
#
loop_
_entity.id
_entity.type
_entity.pdbx_description
1 polymer ?
#
loop_
_entity_poly.entity_id
_entity_poly.type
_entity_poly.pdbx_seq_one_letter_code
_entity_poly.pdbx_strand_id
1 'polypeptide(L)'
;MNVLAHAGVRAAFAELSRLRTAFYECLSARADAFFELCDALLCADGPVRTAVELLVTAEHRRGYGSLYGALNHGRLDVDRLRDRPVSLTLPRFDGRPVLSVDVSPWLRSDAACSPERFFCHVHGRAKAAAQIKPGWPYSFTAALTPDRTSWTAVLDAVRLGPADDAEPVTVGQLRQVAERLIAAGQWRPGDRDILIVMDTGYGVKRLAWLLRDLPVELVGRLRSDRALRLPAPSLKEYALAYPRGGRPPKHGKEFSPARPQAWTEP
;
A
#
# COMPACT_ATOMS: atom_id res chain seq x y z
N MET A 1 0.76 14.57 -38.43
CA MET A 1 0.45 13.66 -37.29
C MET A 1 1.41 12.50 -37.34
N ASN A 2 2.32 12.43 -36.37
CA ASN A 2 3.65 11.81 -36.50
C ASN A 2 3.63 10.28 -36.35
N VAL A 3 4.42 9.55 -37.16
CA VAL A 3 4.53 8.08 -37.15
C VAL A 3 5.01 7.57 -35.78
N LEU A 4 5.81 8.37 -35.06
CA LEU A 4 6.24 8.09 -33.68
C LEU A 4 5.09 8.08 -32.67
N ALA A 5 4.09 8.96 -32.84
CA ALA A 5 2.89 8.94 -32.01
C ALA A 5 2.04 7.70 -32.31
N HIS A 6 1.96 7.28 -33.57
CA HIS A 6 1.26 6.05 -33.96
C HIS A 6 1.98 4.78 -33.47
N ALA A 7 3.32 4.77 -33.46
CA ALA A 7 4.11 3.68 -32.91
C ALA A 7 3.96 3.58 -31.38
N GLY A 8 3.98 4.71 -30.67
CA GLY A 8 3.72 4.76 -29.23
C GLY A 8 2.31 4.29 -28.87
N VAL A 9 1.29 4.71 -29.63
CA VAL A 9 -0.10 4.26 -29.45
C VAL A 9 -0.23 2.75 -29.70
N ARG A 10 0.38 2.21 -30.77
CA ARG A 10 0.37 0.77 -31.04
C ARG A 10 1.04 -0.05 -29.92
N ALA A 11 2.15 0.44 -29.38
CA ALA A 11 2.83 -0.21 -28.26
C ALA A 11 1.95 -0.22 -27.00
N ALA A 12 1.33 0.90 -26.67
CA ALA A 12 0.40 1.02 -25.53
C ALA A 12 -0.81 0.09 -25.68
N PHE A 13 -1.41 0.00 -26.88
CA PHE A 13 -2.49 -0.95 -27.15
C PHE A 13 -2.05 -2.41 -26.98
N ALA A 14 -0.84 -2.76 -27.43
CA ALA A 14 -0.31 -4.11 -27.26
C ALA A 14 -0.05 -4.44 -25.78
N GLU A 15 0.45 -3.48 -24.99
CA GLU A 15 0.64 -3.64 -23.55
C GLU A 15 -0.70 -3.79 -22.81
N LEU A 16 -1.68 -2.93 -23.11
CA LEU A 16 -3.03 -3.03 -22.57
C LEU A 16 -3.69 -4.37 -22.94
N SER A 17 -3.53 -4.83 -24.19
CA SER A 17 -4.06 -6.12 -24.64
C SER A 17 -3.46 -7.30 -23.86
N ARG A 18 -2.14 -7.28 -23.62
CA ARG A 18 -1.46 -8.29 -22.78
C ARG A 18 -1.93 -8.22 -21.34
N LEU A 19 -2.06 -7.03 -20.76
CA LEU A 19 -2.56 -6.85 -19.40
C LEU A 19 -3.99 -7.39 -19.25
N ARG A 20 -4.87 -7.06 -20.20
CA ARG A 20 -6.26 -7.56 -20.23
C ARG A 20 -6.32 -9.07 -20.35
N THR A 21 -5.49 -9.66 -21.21
CA THR A 21 -5.38 -11.12 -21.35
C THR A 21 -4.92 -11.76 -20.03
N ALA A 22 -3.87 -11.21 -19.44
CA ALA A 22 -3.33 -11.68 -18.16
C ALA A 22 -4.33 -11.54 -17.00
N PHE A 23 -5.14 -10.48 -16.99
CA PHE A 23 -6.23 -10.28 -16.04
C PHE A 23 -7.33 -11.33 -16.24
N TYR A 24 -7.77 -11.55 -17.49
CA TYR A 24 -8.79 -12.56 -17.80
C TYR A 24 -8.37 -13.96 -17.36
N GLU A 25 -7.08 -14.32 -17.53
CA GLU A 25 -6.52 -15.59 -17.04
C GLU A 25 -6.55 -15.75 -15.51
N CYS A 26 -6.70 -14.66 -14.75
CA CYS A 26 -6.87 -14.73 -13.30
C CYS A 26 -8.32 -15.06 -12.90
N LEU A 27 -9.27 -15.05 -13.84
CA LEU A 27 -10.68 -15.31 -13.57
C LEU A 27 -11.02 -16.78 -13.85
N SER A 28 -11.58 -17.47 -12.86
CA SER A 28 -11.87 -18.92 -12.97
C SER A 28 -13.36 -19.27 -12.94
N ALA A 29 -14.23 -18.36 -12.48
CA ALA A 29 -15.68 -18.53 -12.52
C ALA A 29 -16.36 -17.26 -13.01
N ARG A 30 -17.38 -17.42 -13.87
CA ARG A 30 -18.09 -16.31 -14.53
C ARG A 30 -17.15 -15.30 -15.22
N ALA A 31 -16.02 -15.79 -15.73
CA ALA A 31 -14.89 -14.97 -16.21
C ALA A 31 -15.33 -13.90 -17.20
N ASP A 32 -16.09 -14.25 -18.24
CA ASP A 32 -16.58 -13.27 -19.22
C ASP A 32 -17.40 -12.15 -18.58
N ALA A 33 -18.35 -12.49 -17.72
CA ALA A 33 -19.23 -11.50 -17.10
C ALA A 33 -18.48 -10.63 -16.10
N PHE A 34 -17.49 -11.19 -15.39
CA PHE A 34 -16.64 -10.43 -14.48
C PHE A 34 -15.71 -9.50 -15.25
N PHE A 35 -15.08 -10.00 -16.32
CA PHE A 35 -14.19 -9.24 -17.18
C PHE A 35 -14.91 -8.06 -17.84
N GLU A 36 -16.07 -8.31 -18.45
CA GLU A 36 -16.91 -7.25 -19.03
C GLU A 36 -17.38 -6.24 -17.97
N LEU A 37 -17.66 -6.68 -16.74
CA LEU A 37 -18.01 -5.79 -15.65
C LEU A 37 -16.84 -4.87 -15.24
N CYS A 38 -15.61 -5.39 -15.21
CA CYS A 38 -14.42 -4.59 -14.96
C CYS A 38 -14.17 -3.57 -16.07
N ASP A 39 -14.32 -3.97 -17.33
CA ASP A 39 -14.22 -3.05 -18.47
C ASP A 39 -15.28 -1.95 -18.40
N ALA A 40 -16.53 -2.32 -18.16
CA ALA A 40 -17.63 -1.38 -17.98
C ALA A 40 -17.33 -0.36 -16.86
N LEU A 41 -16.78 -0.81 -15.73
CA LEU A 41 -16.39 0.07 -14.63
C LEU A 41 -15.27 1.04 -15.02
N LEU A 42 -14.28 0.58 -15.79
CA LEU A 42 -13.14 1.38 -16.23
C LEU A 42 -13.50 2.35 -17.37
N CYS A 43 -14.49 2.01 -18.18
CA CYS A 43 -14.97 2.80 -19.32
C CYS A 43 -16.17 3.70 -18.99
N ALA A 44 -16.76 3.57 -17.80
CA ALA A 44 -17.87 4.41 -17.39
C ALA A 44 -17.48 5.90 -17.36
N ASP A 45 -18.35 6.75 -17.90
CA ASP A 45 -18.20 8.20 -17.90
C ASP A 45 -18.47 8.80 -16.52
N GLY A 46 -17.53 8.62 -15.60
CA GLY A 46 -17.54 9.21 -14.26
C GLY A 46 -17.84 8.22 -13.13
N PRO A 47 -18.18 8.73 -11.92
CA PRO A 47 -18.36 7.89 -10.74
C PRO A 47 -19.56 6.96 -10.86
N VAL A 48 -19.30 5.66 -10.77
CA VAL A 48 -20.34 4.62 -10.74
C VAL A 48 -20.96 4.57 -9.34
N ARG A 49 -22.26 4.85 -9.24
CA ARG A 49 -22.97 4.89 -7.95
C ARG A 49 -23.68 3.59 -7.63
N THR A 50 -24.10 2.87 -8.66
CA THR A 50 -24.71 1.55 -8.53
C THR A 50 -24.17 0.60 -9.59
N ALA A 51 -24.09 -0.69 -9.28
CA ALA A 51 -23.60 -1.66 -10.25
C ALA A 51 -24.52 -1.78 -11.48
N VAL A 52 -25.82 -1.53 -11.33
CA VAL A 52 -26.81 -1.62 -12.41
C VAL A 52 -26.56 -0.57 -13.50
N GLU A 53 -25.98 0.59 -13.16
CA GLU A 53 -25.57 1.62 -14.13
C GLU A 53 -24.56 1.07 -15.16
N LEU A 54 -23.81 0.02 -14.82
CA LEU A 54 -22.83 -0.57 -15.74
C LEU A 54 -23.48 -1.36 -16.88
N LEU A 55 -24.75 -1.76 -16.75
CA LEU A 55 -25.46 -2.53 -17.78
C LEU A 55 -25.70 -1.74 -19.08
N VAL A 56 -25.64 -0.41 -19.03
CA VAL A 56 -25.85 0.45 -20.21
C VAL A 56 -24.54 0.86 -20.88
N THR A 57 -23.39 0.47 -20.34
CA THR A 57 -22.09 0.68 -20.97
C THR A 57 -21.94 -0.27 -22.16
N ALA A 58 -21.21 0.15 -23.20
CA ALA A 58 -21.02 -0.66 -24.41
C ALA A 58 -20.20 -1.92 -24.13
N GLU A 59 -19.38 -1.88 -23.10
CA GLU A 59 -18.46 -2.92 -22.66
C GLU A 59 -19.21 -4.06 -21.95
N HIS A 60 -20.35 -3.80 -21.31
CA HIS A 60 -21.17 -4.82 -20.67
C HIS A 60 -22.20 -5.39 -21.64
N ARG A 61 -21.93 -6.56 -22.22
CA ARG A 61 -22.76 -7.15 -23.28
C ARG A 61 -23.75 -8.20 -22.78
N ARG A 62 -23.82 -8.37 -21.46
CA ARG A 62 -24.59 -9.44 -20.79
C ARG A 62 -25.78 -8.87 -20.03
N GLY A 63 -26.79 -9.72 -19.83
CA GLY A 63 -28.01 -9.32 -19.14
C GLY A 63 -27.83 -9.13 -17.64
N TYR A 64 -28.79 -8.42 -17.02
CA TYR A 64 -28.85 -8.07 -15.60
C TYR A 64 -28.42 -9.20 -14.63
N GLY A 65 -28.93 -10.43 -14.82
CA GLY A 65 -28.60 -11.55 -13.94
C GLY A 65 -27.12 -11.99 -14.01
N SER A 66 -26.45 -11.73 -15.14
CA SER A 66 -25.02 -12.05 -15.30
C SER A 66 -24.13 -11.14 -14.48
N LEU A 67 -24.51 -9.87 -14.30
CA LEU A 67 -23.78 -8.92 -13.48
C LEU A 67 -23.71 -9.37 -12.03
N TYR A 68 -24.86 -9.67 -11.42
CA TYR A 68 -24.88 -10.17 -10.04
C TYR A 68 -24.34 -11.60 -9.94
N GLY A 69 -24.50 -12.40 -10.98
CA GLY A 69 -23.85 -13.70 -11.10
C GLY A 69 -22.32 -13.59 -11.01
N ALA A 70 -21.72 -12.60 -11.68
CA ALA A 70 -20.29 -12.32 -11.62
C ALA A 70 -19.85 -11.81 -10.24
N LEU A 71 -20.57 -10.86 -9.65
CA LEU A 71 -20.23 -10.32 -8.33
C LEU A 71 -20.34 -11.37 -7.21
N ASN A 72 -21.37 -12.21 -7.23
CA ASN A 72 -21.64 -13.17 -6.15
C ASN A 72 -20.88 -14.49 -6.35
N HIS A 73 -20.73 -14.95 -7.59
CA HIS A 73 -20.19 -16.28 -7.91
C HIS A 73 -18.93 -16.24 -8.76
N GLY A 74 -18.43 -15.05 -9.10
CA GLY A 74 -17.15 -14.89 -9.74
C GLY A 74 -16.00 -15.33 -8.86
N ARG A 75 -14.90 -15.75 -9.48
CA ARG A 75 -13.68 -16.15 -8.78
C ARG A 75 -12.49 -15.52 -9.48
N LEU A 76 -11.66 -14.84 -8.68
CA LEU A 76 -10.44 -14.17 -9.08
C LEU A 76 -9.29 -14.75 -8.27
N ASP A 77 -8.26 -15.22 -8.96
CA ASP A 77 -6.96 -15.52 -8.38
C ASP A 77 -6.24 -14.20 -8.09
N VAL A 78 -6.36 -13.74 -6.84
CA VAL A 78 -5.81 -12.46 -6.40
C VAL A 78 -4.28 -12.49 -6.40
N ASP A 79 -3.68 -13.62 -6.06
CA ASP A 79 -2.21 -13.73 -6.02
C ASP A 79 -1.62 -13.69 -7.43
N ARG A 80 -2.22 -14.41 -8.38
CA ARG A 80 -1.84 -14.29 -9.80
C ARG A 80 -2.08 -12.88 -10.36
N LEU A 81 -3.13 -12.20 -9.90
CA LEU A 81 -3.37 -10.80 -10.29
C LEU A 81 -2.27 -9.88 -9.75
N ARG A 82 -1.83 -10.04 -8.50
CA ARG A 82 -0.78 -9.21 -7.87
C ARG A 82 0.56 -9.29 -8.60
N ASP A 83 0.83 -10.38 -9.30
CA ASP A 83 2.03 -10.53 -10.13
C ASP A 83 1.99 -9.67 -11.41
N ARG A 84 0.81 -9.19 -11.83
CA ARG A 84 0.67 -8.43 -13.08
C ARG A 84 1.11 -6.98 -12.95
N PRO A 85 0.65 -6.17 -11.96
CA PRO A 85 1.11 -4.79 -11.80
C PRO A 85 2.62 -4.66 -11.65
N VAL A 86 3.26 -5.57 -10.90
CA VAL A 86 4.73 -5.54 -10.68
C VAL A 86 5.55 -5.86 -11.94
N SER A 87 4.94 -6.52 -12.93
CA SER A 87 5.58 -6.85 -14.21
C SER A 87 5.55 -5.69 -15.22
N LEU A 88 4.76 -4.65 -14.96
CA LEU A 88 4.71 -3.45 -15.78
C LEU A 88 5.94 -2.57 -15.54
N THR A 89 6.18 -1.62 -16.45
CA THR A 89 7.23 -0.63 -16.23
C THR A 89 6.86 0.26 -15.05
N LEU A 90 7.63 0.18 -13.96
CA LEU A 90 7.36 0.97 -12.75
C LEU A 90 8.08 2.31 -12.80
N PRO A 91 7.45 3.39 -12.28
CA PRO A 91 8.15 4.65 -12.06
C PRO A 91 9.28 4.48 -11.05
N ARG A 92 10.34 5.28 -11.23
CA ARG A 92 11.56 5.21 -10.41
C ARG A 92 12.04 6.58 -10.01
N PHE A 93 12.60 6.68 -8.81
CA PHE A 93 13.35 7.84 -8.34
C PHE A 93 14.83 7.47 -8.35
N ASP A 94 15.64 8.19 -9.12
CA ASP A 94 17.09 7.94 -9.24
C ASP A 94 17.43 6.44 -9.43
N GLY A 95 16.67 5.78 -10.32
CA GLY A 95 16.86 4.37 -10.68
C GLY A 95 16.25 3.34 -9.71
N ARG A 96 15.71 3.73 -8.54
CA ARG A 96 15.07 2.81 -7.59
C ARG A 96 13.55 2.90 -7.57
N PRO A 97 12.82 1.79 -7.33
CA PRO A 97 11.40 1.85 -7.00
C PRO A 97 11.19 2.55 -5.65
N VAL A 98 10.16 3.39 -5.58
CA VAL A 98 9.70 4.00 -4.33
C VAL A 98 8.25 3.65 -4.13
N LEU A 99 7.93 3.07 -2.98
CA LEU A 99 6.61 2.59 -2.62
C LEU A 99 6.04 3.40 -1.48
N SER A 100 4.74 3.66 -1.47
CA SER A 100 4.02 4.07 -0.27
C SER A 100 3.19 2.91 0.27
N VAL A 101 2.99 2.91 1.59
CA VAL A 101 2.00 2.05 2.25
C VAL A 101 1.08 2.91 3.11
N ASP A 102 -0.23 2.75 2.93
CA ASP A 102 -1.24 3.47 3.71
C ASP A 102 -2.56 2.68 3.80
N VAL A 103 -3.32 2.92 4.86
CA VAL A 103 -4.64 2.30 5.07
C VAL A 103 -5.74 3.28 4.69
N SER A 104 -6.57 2.89 3.74
CA SER A 104 -7.76 3.64 3.36
C SER A 104 -9.04 2.90 3.78
N PRO A 105 -9.97 3.56 4.50
CA PRO A 105 -11.20 2.93 4.92
C PRO A 105 -12.26 2.93 3.81
N TRP A 106 -12.74 1.75 3.48
CA TRP A 106 -13.92 1.55 2.64
C TRP A 106 -15.18 1.67 3.51
N LEU A 107 -15.67 2.90 3.64
CA LEU A 107 -16.82 3.23 4.48
C LEU A 107 -18.13 2.72 3.88
N ARG A 108 -18.94 2.05 4.71
CA ARG A 108 -20.23 1.49 4.29
C ARG A 108 -21.23 1.48 5.43
N SER A 109 -21.55 2.65 6.01
CA SER A 109 -22.50 2.76 7.13
C SER A 109 -23.80 1.97 6.92
N ASP A 110 -24.36 2.04 5.71
CA ASP A 110 -25.67 1.47 5.36
C ASP A 110 -25.66 -0.06 5.17
N ALA A 111 -24.47 -0.68 5.18
CA ALA A 111 -24.32 -2.12 4.97
C ALA A 111 -24.34 -2.92 6.29
N ALA A 112 -25.33 -2.66 7.16
CA ALA A 112 -25.36 -3.15 8.55
C ALA A 112 -25.13 -4.67 8.70
N CYS A 113 -25.69 -5.45 7.78
CA CYS A 113 -25.62 -6.91 7.79
C CYS A 113 -24.39 -7.48 7.08
N SER A 114 -23.51 -6.64 6.51
CA SER A 114 -22.32 -7.15 5.85
C SER A 114 -21.29 -7.63 6.88
N PRO A 115 -20.74 -8.84 6.72
CA PRO A 115 -19.89 -9.45 7.72
C PRO A 115 -18.58 -8.69 7.88
N GLU A 116 -17.99 -8.81 9.07
CA GLU A 116 -16.61 -8.37 9.37
C GLU A 116 -16.32 -6.90 9.02
N ARG A 117 -17.35 -6.04 8.99
CA ARG A 117 -17.15 -4.60 9.09
C ARG A 117 -16.72 -4.27 10.50
N PHE A 118 -15.90 -3.24 10.64
CA PHE A 118 -15.62 -2.66 11.94
C PHE A 118 -15.43 -1.15 11.87
N PHE A 119 -15.15 -0.58 13.03
CA PHE A 119 -15.06 0.85 13.25
C PHE A 119 -13.75 1.40 12.69
N CYS A 120 -13.84 2.04 11.53
CA CYS A 120 -12.73 2.72 10.89
C CYS A 120 -12.58 4.14 11.46
N HIS A 121 -11.36 4.52 11.79
CA HIS A 121 -11.03 5.90 12.15
C HIS A 121 -10.96 6.75 10.88
N VAL A 122 -11.67 7.88 10.86
CA VAL A 122 -11.66 8.83 9.75
C VAL A 122 -11.47 10.24 10.26
N HIS A 123 -10.59 10.99 9.60
CA HIS A 123 -10.35 12.39 9.92
C HIS A 123 -11.47 13.25 9.32
N GLY A 124 -12.21 13.96 10.17
CA GLY A 124 -13.14 14.99 9.72
C GLY A 124 -12.41 16.21 9.15
N ARG A 125 -13.14 17.06 8.43
CA ARG A 125 -12.60 18.26 7.77
C ARG A 125 -12.19 19.38 8.74
N ALA A 126 -12.60 19.30 10.01
CA ALA A 126 -12.26 20.26 11.05
C ALA A 126 -11.21 19.70 12.02
N LYS A 127 -10.48 20.60 12.70
CA LYS A 127 -9.55 20.23 13.76
C LYS A 127 -10.29 19.45 14.86
N ALA A 128 -9.71 18.35 15.32
CA ALA A 128 -10.28 17.46 16.34
C ALA A 128 -11.65 16.81 15.98
N ALA A 129 -11.99 16.73 14.69
CA ALA A 129 -13.22 16.07 14.23
C ALA A 129 -12.99 14.60 13.82
N ALA A 130 -12.18 13.86 14.59
CA ALA A 130 -12.04 12.42 14.40
C ALA A 130 -13.42 11.75 14.50
N GLN A 131 -13.77 10.97 13.50
CA GLN A 131 -15.02 10.22 13.44
C GLN A 131 -14.71 8.74 13.38
N ILE A 132 -15.63 7.94 13.91
CA ILE A 132 -15.60 6.50 13.82
C ILE A 132 -16.76 6.10 12.91
N LYS A 133 -16.46 5.45 11.78
CA LYS A 133 -17.48 5.04 10.80
C LYS A 133 -17.35 3.55 10.48
N PRO A 134 -18.46 2.80 10.41
CA PRO A 134 -18.42 1.40 10.00
C PRO A 134 -17.93 1.22 8.56
N GLY A 135 -17.03 0.26 8.35
CA GLY A 135 -16.49 -0.06 7.03
C GLY A 135 -15.46 -1.18 7.08
N TRP A 136 -14.66 -1.27 6.03
CA TRP A 136 -13.52 -2.17 5.92
C TRP A 136 -12.26 -1.38 5.61
N PRO A 137 -11.21 -1.44 6.44
CA PRO A 137 -9.93 -0.86 6.08
C PRO A 137 -9.18 -1.75 5.10
N TYR A 138 -8.61 -1.11 4.09
CA TYR A 138 -7.71 -1.74 3.13
C TYR A 138 -6.34 -1.07 3.21
N SER A 139 -5.30 -1.86 3.43
CA SER A 139 -3.91 -1.45 3.32
C SER A 139 -3.49 -1.52 1.86
N PHE A 140 -3.05 -0.40 1.29
CA PHE A 140 -2.59 -0.31 -0.09
C PHE A 140 -1.09 -0.12 -0.13
N THR A 141 -0.42 -0.82 -1.04
CA THR A 141 0.95 -0.53 -1.44
C THR A 141 0.96 -0.04 -2.87
N ALA A 142 1.55 1.13 -3.12
CA ALA A 142 1.58 1.73 -4.44
C ALA A 142 2.98 2.24 -4.81
N ALA A 143 3.39 2.08 -6.06
CA ALA A 143 4.59 2.71 -6.59
C ALA A 143 4.32 4.21 -6.85
N LEU A 144 5.21 5.04 -6.34
CA LEU A 144 5.19 6.48 -6.48
C LEU A 144 5.93 6.92 -7.75
N THR A 145 5.49 8.02 -8.34
CA THR A 145 6.16 8.66 -9.47
C THR A 145 6.90 9.95 -9.07
N PRO A 146 8.09 10.23 -9.65
CA PRO A 146 8.73 11.53 -9.50
C PRO A 146 7.94 12.67 -10.17
N ASP A 147 7.00 12.34 -11.04
CA ASP A 147 6.16 13.32 -11.70
C ASP A 147 5.19 13.98 -10.72
N ARG A 148 4.89 15.26 -10.94
CA ARG A 148 3.91 16.01 -10.14
C ARG A 148 2.48 15.67 -10.53
N THR A 149 2.10 14.40 -10.36
CA THR A 149 0.76 13.89 -10.70
C THR A 149 0.13 13.20 -9.50
N SER A 150 -1.19 13.06 -9.53
CA SER A 150 -1.94 12.25 -8.57
C SER A 150 -2.05 10.77 -8.97
N TRP A 151 -1.40 10.38 -10.07
CA TRP A 151 -1.43 8.99 -10.54
C TRP A 151 -0.42 8.16 -9.77
N THR A 152 -0.86 7.00 -9.29
CA THR A 152 -0.03 6.02 -8.60
C THR A 152 -0.33 4.63 -9.13
N ALA A 153 0.67 3.75 -9.17
CA ALA A 153 0.48 2.37 -9.58
C ALA A 153 0.28 1.50 -8.33
N VAL A 154 -0.98 1.16 -8.03
CA VAL A 154 -1.30 0.25 -6.92
C VAL A 154 -0.75 -1.14 -7.24
N LEU A 155 0.16 -1.62 -6.41
CA LEU A 155 0.79 -2.93 -6.55
C LEU A 155 0.08 -4.00 -5.73
N ASP A 156 -0.46 -3.61 -4.58
CA ASP A 156 -1.20 -4.53 -3.71
C ASP A 156 -2.25 -3.83 -2.86
N ALA A 157 -3.30 -4.57 -2.53
CA ALA A 157 -4.34 -4.22 -1.58
C ALA A 157 -4.63 -5.41 -0.66
N VAL A 158 -4.60 -5.18 0.64
CA VAL A 158 -4.90 -6.18 1.67
C VAL A 158 -5.99 -5.65 2.57
N ARG A 159 -7.08 -6.40 2.70
CA ARG A 159 -8.14 -6.08 3.66
C ARG A 159 -7.65 -6.41 5.07
N LEU A 160 -7.78 -5.46 5.98
CA LEU A 160 -7.56 -5.69 7.40
C LEU A 160 -8.87 -6.19 8.02
N GLY A 161 -8.80 -7.36 8.66
CA GLY A 161 -9.89 -7.96 9.42
C GLY A 161 -9.98 -7.40 10.84
N PRO A 162 -11.14 -7.55 11.51
CA PRO A 162 -11.34 -7.05 12.87
C PRO A 162 -10.49 -7.77 13.93
N ALA A 163 -9.99 -8.96 13.63
CA ALA A 163 -9.09 -9.73 14.51
C ALA A 163 -7.60 -9.57 14.15
N ASP A 164 -7.29 -8.84 13.08
CA ASP A 164 -5.92 -8.71 12.61
C ASP A 164 -5.14 -7.68 13.44
N ASP A 165 -3.88 -8.00 13.70
CA ASP A 165 -2.90 -6.99 14.05
C ASP A 165 -2.37 -6.37 12.75
N ALA A 166 -2.54 -5.05 12.61
CA ALA A 166 -2.14 -4.32 11.41
C ALA A 166 -0.63 -4.44 11.13
N GLU A 167 0.21 -4.61 12.16
CA GLU A 167 1.66 -4.60 11.96
C GLU A 167 2.17 -5.91 11.31
N PRO A 168 1.83 -7.13 11.79
CA PRO A 168 2.11 -8.37 11.07
C PRO A 168 1.53 -8.39 9.65
N VAL A 169 0.32 -7.87 9.44
CA VAL A 169 -0.28 -7.79 8.10
C VAL A 169 0.55 -6.88 7.19
N THR A 170 0.97 -5.72 7.67
CA THR A 170 1.82 -4.79 6.91
C THR A 170 3.16 -5.44 6.56
N VAL A 171 3.80 -6.14 7.51
CA VAL A 171 5.07 -6.86 7.26
C VAL A 171 4.89 -7.93 6.18
N GLY A 172 3.82 -8.73 6.27
CA GLY A 172 3.51 -9.74 5.27
C GLY A 172 3.25 -9.13 3.89
N GLN A 173 2.47 -8.06 3.83
CA GLN A 173 2.18 -7.32 2.61
C GLN A 173 3.47 -6.79 1.94
N LEU A 174 4.28 -6.03 2.69
CA LEU A 174 5.50 -5.42 2.14
C LEU A 174 6.52 -6.47 1.71
N ARG A 175 6.65 -7.57 2.47
CA ARG A 175 7.49 -8.70 2.08
C ARG A 175 7.07 -9.28 0.75
N GLN A 176 5.79 -9.62 0.59
CA GLN A 176 5.29 -10.19 -0.65
C GLN A 176 5.46 -9.24 -1.83
N VAL A 177 5.21 -7.94 -1.64
CA VAL A 177 5.44 -6.93 -2.70
C VAL A 177 6.91 -6.87 -3.08
N ALA A 178 7.83 -6.81 -2.11
CA ALA A 178 9.26 -6.79 -2.39
C ALA A 178 9.73 -8.07 -3.11
N GLU A 179 9.31 -9.24 -2.66
CA GLU A 179 9.63 -10.53 -3.28
C GLU A 179 9.10 -10.61 -4.72
N ARG A 180 7.87 -10.14 -4.97
CA ARG A 180 7.29 -10.04 -6.32
C ARG A 180 8.07 -9.08 -7.22
N LEU A 181 8.51 -7.93 -6.70
CA LEU A 181 9.34 -6.98 -7.45
C LEU A 181 10.70 -7.60 -7.83
N ILE A 182 11.32 -8.34 -6.91
CA ILE A 182 12.57 -9.06 -7.17
C ILE A 182 12.34 -10.14 -8.25
N ALA A 183 11.29 -10.95 -8.10
CA ALA A 183 10.94 -12.00 -9.05
C ALA A 183 10.63 -11.44 -10.46
N ALA A 184 10.00 -10.26 -10.54
CA ALA A 184 9.74 -9.55 -11.79
C ALA A 184 10.99 -8.84 -12.36
N GLY A 185 12.14 -8.91 -11.68
CA GLY A 185 13.39 -8.29 -12.12
C GLY A 185 13.41 -6.77 -11.98
N GLN A 186 12.50 -6.20 -11.19
CA GLN A 186 12.45 -4.76 -10.88
C GLN A 186 13.56 -4.34 -9.90
N TRP A 187 14.18 -5.29 -9.23
CA TRP A 187 15.37 -5.10 -8.42
C TRP A 187 16.33 -6.26 -8.68
N ARG A 188 17.63 -5.96 -8.76
CA ARG A 188 18.71 -6.94 -8.93
C ARG A 188 19.84 -6.64 -7.92
N PRO A 189 20.66 -7.66 -7.57
CA PRO A 189 21.85 -7.42 -6.76
C PRO A 189 22.73 -6.32 -7.37
N GLY A 190 23.04 -5.28 -6.59
CA GLY A 190 23.77 -4.09 -7.03
C GLY A 190 22.90 -2.87 -7.29
N ASP A 191 21.58 -3.04 -7.44
CA ASP A 191 20.63 -1.93 -7.43
C ASP A 191 20.49 -1.34 -6.03
N ARG A 192 20.07 -0.08 -5.95
CA ARG A 192 19.68 0.54 -4.68
C ARG A 192 18.44 -0.16 -4.11
N ASP A 193 18.39 -0.26 -2.79
CA ASP A 193 17.24 -0.83 -2.07
C ASP A 193 15.92 -0.14 -2.44
N ILE A 194 14.85 -0.92 -2.45
CA ILE A 194 13.48 -0.45 -2.66
C ILE A 194 13.11 0.46 -1.49
N LEU A 195 12.79 1.72 -1.77
CA LEU A 195 12.39 2.65 -0.72
C LEU A 195 10.92 2.49 -0.41
N ILE A 196 10.56 2.36 0.86
CA ILE A 196 9.18 2.30 1.32
C ILE A 196 8.93 3.47 2.26
N VAL A 197 8.01 4.36 1.87
CA VAL A 197 7.57 5.51 2.65
C VAL A 197 6.28 5.22 3.39
N MET A 198 6.19 5.64 4.64
CA MET A 198 5.04 5.41 5.51
C MET A 198 4.80 6.58 6.45
N ASP A 199 3.55 6.73 6.88
CA ASP A 199 3.15 7.81 7.78
C ASP A 199 3.49 7.49 9.25
N THR A 200 2.92 8.26 10.19
CA THR A 200 3.17 8.09 11.63
C THR A 200 2.39 6.92 12.26
N GLY A 201 1.44 6.32 11.55
CA GLY A 201 0.69 5.16 12.03
C GLY A 201 1.56 3.92 12.17
N TYR A 202 2.67 3.85 11.44
CA TYR A 202 3.49 2.64 11.32
C TYR A 202 4.63 2.55 12.34
N GLY A 203 4.87 1.33 12.84
CA GLY A 203 6.00 0.99 13.71
C GLY A 203 7.32 0.84 12.96
N VAL A 204 7.80 1.89 12.27
CA VAL A 204 8.94 1.83 11.32
C VAL A 204 10.15 1.04 11.82
N LYS A 205 10.50 1.15 13.11
CA LYS A 205 11.64 0.43 13.71
C LYS A 205 11.44 -1.09 13.73
N ARG A 206 10.22 -1.53 14.03
CA ARG A 206 9.88 -2.95 14.07
C ARG A 206 9.75 -3.52 12.67
N LEU A 207 9.15 -2.78 11.74
CA LEU A 207 9.15 -3.12 10.32
C LEU A 207 10.57 -3.27 9.77
N ALA A 208 11.47 -2.32 10.06
CA ALA A 208 12.87 -2.38 9.62
C ALA A 208 13.57 -3.64 10.14
N TRP A 209 13.32 -4.02 11.40
CA TRP A 209 13.87 -5.26 11.96
C TRP A 209 13.30 -6.51 11.29
N LEU A 210 11.99 -6.56 11.03
CA LEU A 210 11.30 -7.73 10.47
C LEU A 210 11.50 -7.91 8.96
N LEU A 211 11.92 -6.86 8.26
CA LEU A 211 12.20 -6.86 6.82
C LEU A 211 13.70 -6.74 6.49
N ARG A 212 14.59 -6.86 7.50
CA ARG A 212 16.04 -6.66 7.37
C ARG A 212 16.74 -7.63 6.41
N ASP A 213 16.09 -8.71 6.06
CA ASP A 213 16.55 -9.74 5.11
C ASP A 213 16.20 -9.42 3.66
N LEU A 214 15.41 -8.37 3.41
CA LEU A 214 15.02 -7.91 2.08
C LEU A 214 15.78 -6.62 1.70
N PRO A 215 15.96 -6.33 0.40
CA PRO A 215 16.61 -5.11 -0.07
C PRO A 215 15.65 -3.92 0.00
N VAL A 216 15.26 -3.55 1.22
CA VAL A 216 14.30 -2.46 1.48
C VAL A 216 14.87 -1.42 2.44
N GLU A 217 14.66 -0.15 2.08
CA GLU A 217 14.95 1.01 2.93
C GLU A 217 13.61 1.60 3.39
N LEU A 218 13.44 1.81 4.70
CA LEU A 218 12.19 2.34 5.24
C LEU A 218 12.34 3.80 5.67
N VAL A 219 11.45 4.66 5.18
CA VAL A 219 11.33 6.05 5.62
C VAL A 219 9.95 6.24 6.23
N GLY A 220 9.91 6.30 7.55
CA GLY A 220 8.68 6.51 8.31
C GLY A 220 8.72 7.81 9.08
N ARG A 221 7.61 8.55 9.09
CA ARG A 221 7.48 9.70 9.99
C ARG A 221 7.29 9.18 11.42
N LEU A 222 8.11 9.62 12.38
CA LEU A 222 7.93 9.25 13.77
C LEU A 222 6.79 10.06 14.40
N ARG A 223 5.92 9.41 15.19
CA ARG A 223 4.94 10.13 16.02
C ARG A 223 5.67 10.99 17.05
N SER A 224 5.18 12.21 17.23
CA SER A 224 5.79 13.18 18.15
C SER A 224 5.68 12.80 19.62
N ASP A 225 4.69 11.97 19.96
CA ASP A 225 4.43 11.45 21.30
C ASP A 225 5.32 10.24 21.70
N ARG A 226 6.23 9.81 20.83
CA ARG A 226 7.18 8.73 21.17
C ARG A 226 8.29 9.24 22.08
N ALA A 227 8.56 8.49 23.14
CA ALA A 227 9.79 8.62 23.92
C ALA A 227 10.82 7.61 23.41
N LEU A 228 11.93 8.10 22.87
CA LEU A 228 13.09 7.32 22.46
C LEU A 228 14.21 7.45 23.51
N ARG A 229 15.24 6.63 23.35
CA ARG A 229 16.43 6.68 24.19
C ARG A 229 17.66 6.75 23.32
N LEU A 230 18.58 7.63 23.69
CA LEU A 230 19.92 7.68 23.12
C LEU A 230 20.72 6.42 23.50
N PRO A 231 21.84 6.13 22.81
CA PRO A 231 22.78 5.09 23.22
C PRO A 231 23.14 5.22 24.71
N ALA A 232 23.31 4.08 25.38
CA ALA A 232 23.83 4.08 26.74
C ALA A 232 25.24 4.70 26.75
N PRO A 233 25.61 5.48 27.78
CA PRO A 233 26.96 5.97 27.92
C PRO A 233 27.93 4.80 27.99
N SER A 234 29.11 4.95 27.42
CA SER A 234 30.21 4.01 27.62
C SER A 234 30.54 3.91 29.12
N LEU A 235 31.14 2.78 29.52
CA LEU A 235 31.56 2.59 30.93
C LEU A 235 32.51 3.70 31.40
N LYS A 236 33.35 4.23 30.50
CA LYS A 236 34.27 5.34 30.78
C LYS A 236 33.52 6.64 31.05
N GLU A 237 32.58 7.02 30.18
CA GLU A 237 31.74 8.21 30.37
C GLU A 237 30.90 8.10 31.64
N TYR A 238 30.36 6.91 31.92
CA TYR A 238 29.61 6.64 33.14
C TYR A 238 30.47 6.80 34.40
N ALA A 239 31.66 6.19 34.43
CA ALA A 239 32.56 6.27 35.59
C ALA A 239 33.02 7.70 35.87
N LEU A 240 33.22 8.51 34.82
CA LEU A 240 33.57 9.92 34.96
C LEU A 240 32.40 10.75 35.52
N ALA A 241 31.18 10.50 35.06
CA ALA A 241 29.98 11.22 35.50
C ALA A 241 29.50 10.79 36.90
N TYR A 242 29.77 9.54 37.30
CA TYR A 242 29.33 8.96 38.58
C TYR A 242 30.51 8.33 39.34
N PRO A 243 31.45 9.14 39.87
CA PRO A 243 32.67 8.66 40.52
C PRO A 243 32.41 7.87 41.81
N ARG A 244 31.22 8.02 42.41
CA ARG A 244 30.79 7.26 43.59
C ARG A 244 30.25 5.86 43.26
N GLY A 245 30.25 5.48 41.98
CA GLY A 245 29.78 4.18 41.51
C GLY A 245 28.25 4.08 41.39
N GLY A 246 27.79 2.90 40.99
CA GLY A 246 26.39 2.58 40.73
C GLY A 246 26.23 1.64 39.54
N ARG A 247 25.00 1.20 39.28
CA ARG A 247 24.69 0.40 38.09
C ARG A 247 24.64 1.32 36.86
N PRO A 248 25.45 1.09 35.81
CA PRO A 248 25.35 1.83 34.57
C PRO A 248 23.94 1.74 33.99
N PRO A 249 23.38 2.84 33.46
CA PRO A 249 22.04 2.81 32.88
C PRO A 249 22.04 1.95 31.61
N LYS A 250 20.96 1.20 31.40
CA LYS A 250 20.79 0.37 30.19
C LYS A 250 20.62 1.21 28.91
N HIS A 251 20.18 2.45 29.06
CA HIS A 251 19.86 3.36 27.97
C HIS A 251 20.32 4.77 28.32
N GLY A 252 20.59 5.58 27.30
CA GLY A 252 20.96 6.98 27.47
C GLY A 252 19.77 7.88 27.88
N LYS A 253 20.01 9.19 27.76
CA LYS A 253 18.98 10.20 28.02
C LYS A 253 17.77 10.00 27.09
N GLU A 254 16.62 10.45 27.57
CA GLU A 254 15.40 10.46 26.78
C GLU A 254 15.54 11.41 25.58
N PHE A 255 15.12 10.95 24.41
CA PHE A 255 14.94 11.76 23.21
C PHE A 255 13.45 11.76 22.88
N SER A 256 12.83 12.95 22.83
CA SER A 256 11.40 13.10 22.60
C SER A 256 11.20 14.06 21.42
N PRO A 257 10.59 13.65 20.29
CA PRO A 257 10.38 14.55 19.16
C PRO A 257 9.49 15.75 19.52
N ALA A 258 8.59 15.63 20.50
CA ALA A 258 7.79 16.76 20.98
C ALA A 258 8.56 17.75 21.90
N ARG A 259 9.79 17.43 22.33
CA ARG A 259 10.57 18.24 23.28
C ARG A 259 11.92 18.61 22.67
N PRO A 260 12.02 19.75 21.95
CA PRO A 260 13.27 20.18 21.31
C PRO A 260 14.46 20.27 22.27
N GLN A 261 14.22 20.56 23.56
CA GLN A 261 15.27 20.62 24.59
C GLN A 261 15.92 19.25 24.88
N ALA A 262 15.26 18.15 24.48
CA ALA A 262 15.79 16.80 24.60
C ALA A 262 16.63 16.37 23.37
N TRP A 263 16.76 17.24 22.36
CA TRP A 263 17.49 16.93 21.13
C TRP A 263 18.98 17.19 21.33
N THR A 264 19.81 16.32 20.78
CA THR A 264 21.26 16.53 20.67
C THR A 264 21.58 17.25 19.36
N GLU A 265 22.78 17.83 19.25
CA GLU A 265 23.26 18.32 17.96
C GLU A 265 23.26 17.17 16.92
N PRO A 266 22.85 17.45 15.66
CA PRO A 266 22.80 16.45 14.59
C PRO A 266 24.16 15.83 14.25
#